data_AF-A0A1I5NEA0-F1
#
_entry.id   AF-A0A1I5NEA0-F1
#
_cell.length_a   1.000
_cell.length_b   1.000
_cell.length_c   1.000
_cell.angle_alpha   90.00
_cell.angle_beta   90.00
_cell.angle_gamma   90.00
#
_symmetry.space_group_name_H-M   'P 1'
#
loop_
_entity.id
_entity.type
_entity.pdbx_description
1 polymer ?
#
loop_
_entity_poly.entity_id
_entity_poly.type
_entity_poly.pdbx_seq_one_letter_code
_entity_poly.pdbx_strand_id
1 'polypeptide(L)' 'MSDQYEAVFARYDTDGDGQLTEDEVTAAIASLFPAAEVDDLSGIVGALFAEYDTDDDGKLSVTEFVPLAENLPELGSQP' A
#
# COMPACT_ATOMS: atom_id res chain seq x y z
N MET A 1 6.76 6.18 16.85
CA MET A 1 6.36 6.84 15.58
C MET A 1 6.48 5.89 14.39
N SER A 2 7.11 4.72 14.54
CA SER A 2 7.05 3.61 13.57
C SER A 2 5.79 2.74 13.75
N ASP A 3 5.22 2.70 14.97
CA ASP A 3 4.16 1.77 15.35
C ASP A 3 2.83 1.98 14.61
N GLN A 4 2.52 3.22 14.19
CA GLN A 4 1.29 3.53 13.44
C GLN A 4 1.34 2.95 12.04
N TYR A 5 2.49 3.10 11.37
CA TYR A 5 2.67 2.64 10.00
C TYR A 5 2.82 1.12 9.96
N GLU A 6 3.46 0.51 10.97
CA GLU A 6 3.52 -0.95 11.12
C GLU A 6 2.14 -1.58 11.30
N ALA A 7 1.24 -0.98 12.08
CA ALA A 7 -0.11 -1.53 12.27
C ALA A 7 -0.97 -1.47 11.01
N VAL A 8 -0.85 -0.38 10.24
CA VAL A 8 -1.51 -0.22 8.95
C VAL A 8 -0.90 -1.17 7.92
N PHE A 9 0.42 -1.25 7.88
CA PHE A 9 1.18 -2.15 7.01
C PHE A 9 0.82 -3.61 7.26
N ALA A 10 0.87 -4.06 8.52
CA ALA A 10 0.50 -5.42 8.93
C ALA A 10 -0.98 -5.77 8.70
N ARG A 11 -1.84 -4.78 8.43
CA ARG A 11 -3.24 -5.02 8.04
C ARG A 11 -3.35 -5.40 6.57
N TYR A 12 -2.42 -4.93 5.74
CA TYR A 12 -2.39 -5.18 4.31
C TYR A 12 -1.42 -6.32 3.95
N ASP A 13 -0.34 -6.45 4.70
CA ASP A 13 0.67 -7.51 4.61
C ASP A 13 0.04 -8.80 5.12
N THR A 14 -0.41 -9.61 4.17
CA THR A 14 -1.21 -10.82 4.44
C THR A 14 -0.29 -12.01 4.72
N ASP A 15 0.90 -12.02 4.11
CA ASP A 15 1.88 -13.10 4.30
C ASP A 15 2.75 -12.94 5.56
N GLY A 16 2.82 -11.73 6.13
CA GLY A 16 3.61 -11.43 7.33
C GLY A 16 5.10 -11.21 7.04
N ASP A 17 5.48 -10.92 5.80
CA ASP A 17 6.89 -10.87 5.38
C ASP A 17 7.53 -9.47 5.53
N GLY A 18 6.72 -8.45 5.82
CA GLY A 18 7.22 -7.10 6.02
C GLY A 18 7.37 -6.31 4.72
N GLN A 19 6.82 -6.82 3.61
CA GLN A 19 6.79 -6.20 2.28
C GLN A 19 5.37 -6.34 1.69
N LEU A 20 4.84 -5.26 1.12
CA LEU A 20 3.57 -5.30 0.42
C LEU A 20 3.81 -5.56 -1.06
N THR A 21 3.41 -6.74 -1.53
CA THR A 21 3.48 -7.06 -2.96
C THR A 21 2.42 -6.32 -3.76
N GLU A 22 2.61 -6.16 -5.08
CA GLU A 22 1.59 -5.59 -5.97
C GLU A 22 0.22 -6.24 -5.80
N ASP A 23 0.17 -7.55 -5.57
CA ASP A 23 -1.09 -8.30 -5.39
C ASP A 23 -1.79 -7.93 -4.07
N GLU A 24 -1.03 -7.81 -2.98
CA GLU A 24 -1.54 -7.39 -1.68
C GLU A 24 -2.03 -5.94 -1.69
N VAL A 25 -1.28 -5.03 -2.32
CA VAL A 25 -1.71 -3.64 -2.50
C VAL A 25 -2.95 -3.56 -3.39
N THR A 26 -3.01 -4.35 -4.46
CA THR A 26 -4.18 -4.44 -5.34
C THR A 26 -5.40 -4.91 -4.55
N ALA A 27 -5.27 -5.96 -3.75
CA ALA A 27 -6.33 -6.50 -2.91
C ALA A 27 -6.77 -5.51 -1.83
N ALA A 28 -5.82 -4.81 -1.21
CA ALA A 28 -6.06 -3.76 -0.24
C ALA A 28 -6.86 -2.60 -0.84
N ILE A 29 -6.43 -2.06 -1.99
CA ILE A 29 -7.13 -0.98 -2.70
C ILE A 29 -8.50 -1.45 -3.16
N ALA A 30 -8.65 -2.67 -3.67
CA ALA A 30 -9.94 -3.24 -4.04
C ALA A 30 -10.88 -3.46 -2.84
N SER A 31 -10.33 -3.61 -1.62
CA SER A 31 -11.12 -3.70 -0.39
C SER A 31 -11.46 -2.34 0.22
N LEU A 32 -10.64 -1.32 -0.01
CA LEU A 32 -10.83 0.05 0.48
C LEU A 32 -11.75 0.86 -0.44
N PHE A 33 -11.57 0.71 -1.75
CA PHE A 33 -12.34 1.37 -2.78
C PHE A 33 -13.29 0.35 -3.41
N PRO A 34 -14.58 0.67 -3.57
CA PRO A 34 -15.47 -0.19 -4.33
C PRO A 34 -14.90 -0.38 -5.73
N ALA A 35 -14.68 -1.62 -6.16
CA ALA A 35 -14.15 -1.96 -7.49
C ALA A 35 -14.90 -1.32 -8.67
N ALA A 36 -16.09 -0.75 -8.42
CA ALA A 36 -16.85 0.06 -9.38
C ALA A 36 -16.32 1.48 -9.61
N GLU A 37 -15.48 2.02 -8.71
CA GLU A 37 -14.84 3.34 -8.87
C GLU A 37 -13.43 3.26 -9.44
N VAL A 38 -12.85 2.05 -9.49
CA VAL A 38 -11.48 1.84 -9.96
C VAL A 38 -11.50 1.02 -11.26
N ASP A 39 -11.61 1.71 -12.39
CA ASP A 39 -11.62 1.09 -13.73
C ASP A 39 -10.29 0.39 -14.05
N ASP A 40 -9.19 0.90 -13.48
CA ASP A 40 -7.83 0.41 -13.73
C ASP A 40 -7.02 0.27 -12.43
N LEU A 41 -7.35 -0.73 -11.60
CA LEU A 41 -6.62 -1.03 -10.36
C LEU A 41 -5.13 -1.28 -10.64
N SER A 42 -4.82 -2.00 -11.71
CA SER A 42 -3.45 -2.33 -12.12
C SER A 42 -2.62 -1.08 -12.43
N GLY A 43 -3.15 -0.08 -13.14
CA GLY A 43 -2.40 1.13 -13.43
C GLY A 43 -2.29 2.06 -12.23
N ILE A 44 -3.26 2.07 -11.31
CA ILE A 44 -3.11 2.79 -10.03
C ILE A 44 -2.00 2.16 -9.20
N VAL A 45 -2.02 0.84 -9.03
CA VAL A 45 -0.98 0.11 -8.31
C VAL A 45 0.37 0.35 -8.99
N GLY A 46 0.46 0.18 -10.30
CA GLY A 46 1.69 0.44 -11.05
C GLY A 46 2.19 1.89 -10.93
N ALA A 47 1.30 2.88 -10.87
CA ALA A 47 1.68 4.28 -10.66
C ALA A 47 2.17 4.55 -9.23
N LEU A 48 1.57 3.90 -8.23
CA LEU A 48 2.03 3.97 -6.84
C LEU A 48 3.39 3.29 -6.69
N PHE A 49 3.58 2.11 -7.27
CA PHE A 49 4.87 1.43 -7.25
C PHE A 49 5.92 2.28 -7.99
N ALA A 50 5.63 2.78 -9.20
CA ALA A 50 6.57 3.65 -9.91
C ALA A 50 6.96 4.95 -9.15
N GLU A 51 6.17 5.40 -8.18
CA GLU A 51 6.47 6.59 -7.38
C GLU A 51 7.12 6.28 -6.02
N TYR A 52 6.84 5.10 -5.43
CA TYR A 52 7.28 4.74 -4.07
C TYR A 52 8.20 3.52 -4.00
N ASP A 53 8.07 2.54 -4.91
CA ASP A 53 9.00 1.42 -5.09
C ASP A 53 10.29 1.97 -5.69
N THR A 54 11.25 2.28 -4.82
CA THR A 54 12.48 2.96 -5.20
C THR A 54 13.54 1.95 -5.65
N ASP A 55 13.42 0.70 -5.19
CA ASP A 55 14.30 -0.41 -5.57
C ASP A 55 13.81 -1.12 -6.85
N ASP A 56 12.58 -0.82 -7.31
CA ASP A 56 11.91 -1.42 -8.47
C ASP A 56 11.82 -2.96 -8.31
N ASP A 57 11.55 -3.40 -7.07
CA ASP A 57 11.50 -4.82 -6.71
C ASP A 57 10.09 -5.42 -6.83
N GLY A 58 9.10 -4.61 -7.21
CA GLY A 58 7.70 -4.98 -7.32
C GLY A 58 7.05 -5.13 -5.95
N LYS A 59 7.64 -4.55 -4.90
CA LYS A 59 7.14 -4.58 -3.52
C LYS A 59 7.30 -3.21 -2.87
N LEU A 60 6.48 -2.94 -1.85
CA LEU A 60 6.66 -1.79 -0.97
C LEU A 60 7.12 -2.29 0.38
N SER A 61 8.39 -2.04 0.69
CA SER A 61 8.92 -2.30 2.04
C SER A 61 8.29 -1.34 3.05
N VAL A 62 8.33 -1.67 4.34
CA VAL A 62 7.83 -0.75 5.40
C VAL A 62 8.42 0.67 5.29
N THR A 63 9.68 0.78 4.84
CA THR A 63 10.38 2.06 4.64
C THR A 63 9.84 2.88 3.46
N GLU A 64 9.32 2.21 2.44
CA GLU A 64 8.73 2.82 1.22
C GLU A 64 7.24 3.09 1.42
N PHE A 65 6.58 2.29 2.26
CA PHE A 65 5.18 2.48 2.63
C PHE A 65 4.96 3.67 3.58
N VAL A 66 5.91 3.98 4.48
CA VAL A 66 5.80 5.14 5.37
C VAL A 66 5.53 6.44 4.60
N PRO A 67 6.36 6.85 3.62
CA PRO A 67 6.10 8.09 2.88
C PRO A 67 4.81 8.03 2.06
N LEU A 68 4.40 6.86 1.57
CA LEU A 68 3.09 6.64 0.92
C LEU A 68 1.94 6.93 1.89
N ALA A 69 1.98 6.35 3.08
CA ALA A 69 0.97 6.53 4.12
C ALA A 69 0.92 7.96 4.66
N GLU A 70 2.04 8.69 4.64
CA GLU A 70 2.08 10.12 4.97
C GLU A 70 1.50 11.01 3.86
N ASN A 71 1.68 10.64 2.59
CA ASN A 71 1.11 11.37 1.46
C ASN A 71 -0.40 11.09 1.29
N LEU A 72 -0.85 9.89 1.68
CA LEU A 72 -2.23 9.46 1.59
C LEU A 72 -2.86 9.29 2.98
N PRO A 73 -3.35 10.38 3.61
CA PRO A 73 -3.86 10.35 4.98
C PRO A 73 -5.04 9.40 5.19
N GLU A 74 -5.74 8.99 4.12
CA GLU A 74 -6.81 8.00 4.13
C GLU A 74 -6.34 6.61 4.60
N LEU A 75 -5.06 6.26 4.41
CA LEU A 75 -4.48 4.99 4.87
C LEU A 75 -4.02 5.05 6.34
N GLY A 76 -3.48 6.19 6.77
CA GLY A 76 -2.93 6.41 8.11
C GLY A 76 -3.94 6.89 9.16
N SER A 77 -5.13 7.32 8.75
CA SER A 77 -6.14 7.96 9.61
C SER A 77 -7.42 7.11 9.70
N GLN A 78 -7.37 6.00 10.44
CA GLN A 78 -8.58 5.46 11.06
C GLN A 78 -8.41 5.47 12.60
N PRO A 79 -9.37 6.01 13.35
CA PRO A 79 -9.34 6.02 14.81
C PRO A 79 -9.45 4.63 15.43
#